data_AF-A0A383AFP2-F1
#
_entry.id   AF-A0A383AFP2-F1
#
_cell.length_a   1.000
_cell.length_b   1.000
_cell.length_c   1.000
_cell.angle_alpha   90.00
_cell.angle_beta   90.00
_cell.angle_gamma   90.00
#
_symmetry.space_group_name_H-M   'P 1'
#
loop_
_entity.id
_entity.type
_entity.pdbx_description
1 polymer ?
#
loop_
_entity_poly.entity_id
_entity_poly.type
_entity_poly.pdbx_seq_one_letter_code
_entity_poly.pdbx_strand_id
1 'polypeptide(L)'
;MVDHTTKDDAAIYKVSESNAIVFTTDFFSPVVDDPYVFGQIAAANAISDVYAMGGNPFLALNISCFGDNLPNKYIERILAGGNNIAQKANVIIAGGHTINDSEPKYGLAVIGNINPKNVMKVTNAKPNQDLIITKPIGNGIITTAAKSFLLEKQIMDKAIYYMKQLNNVSSEKAISLKVKAG
;
A
#
# COMPACT_ATOMS: atom_id res chain seq x y z
N MET A 1 13.77 -5.89 14.66
CA MET A 1 14.26 -4.50 14.51
C MET A 1 13.12 -3.53 14.70
N VAL A 2 12.00 -3.82 14.04
CA VAL A 2 10.71 -3.15 14.21
C VAL A 2 9.68 -4.25 14.39
N ASP A 3 8.80 -4.10 15.38
CA ASP A 3 7.73 -5.04 15.70
C ASP A 3 6.47 -4.27 16.12
N HIS A 4 5.40 -5.00 16.45
CA HIS A 4 4.11 -4.41 16.82
C HIS A 4 4.16 -3.36 17.96
N THR A 5 5.18 -3.38 18.82
CA THR A 5 5.29 -2.42 19.94
C THR A 5 5.76 -1.04 19.48
N THR A 6 6.46 -0.98 18.36
CA THR A 6 7.02 0.27 17.81
C THR A 6 5.98 1.15 17.12
N LYS A 7 4.84 0.56 16.70
CA LYS A 7 3.76 1.24 15.96
C LYS A 7 4.21 1.90 14.64
N ASP A 8 5.22 1.33 14.00
CA ASP A 8 5.64 1.67 12.62
C ASP A 8 4.75 0.95 11.59
N ASP A 9 4.81 1.34 10.30
CA ASP A 9 3.95 0.84 9.22
C ASP A 9 4.19 -0.63 8.85
N ALA A 10 5.39 -1.16 9.07
CA ALA A 10 5.72 -2.54 8.79
C ALA A 10 6.73 -3.12 9.77
N ALA A 11 6.67 -4.44 9.97
CA ALA A 11 7.64 -5.13 10.80
C ALA A 11 8.95 -5.37 10.03
N ILE A 12 10.07 -5.34 10.76
CA ILE A 12 11.42 -5.51 10.18
C ILE A 12 12.21 -6.54 10.97
N TYR A 13 12.64 -7.58 10.27
CA TYR A 13 13.49 -8.65 10.78
C TYR A 13 14.90 -8.55 10.18
N LYS A 14 15.92 -8.48 11.05
CA LYS A 14 17.32 -8.43 10.62
C LYS A 14 17.75 -9.83 10.22
N VAL A 15 18.18 -10.01 8.97
CA VAL A 15 18.74 -11.28 8.48
C VAL A 15 20.26 -11.29 8.61
N SER A 16 20.89 -10.15 8.34
CA SER A 16 22.34 -9.95 8.46
C SER A 16 22.68 -8.49 8.75
N GLU A 17 23.96 -8.17 8.89
CA GLU A 17 24.42 -6.78 9.05
C GLU A 17 24.12 -5.89 7.82
N SER A 18 24.01 -6.47 6.64
CA SER A 18 23.77 -5.76 5.38
C SER A 18 22.34 -5.89 4.86
N ASN A 19 21.52 -6.79 5.42
CA ASN A 19 20.19 -7.08 4.92
C ASN A 19 19.16 -7.33 6.04
N ALA A 20 17.98 -6.75 5.88
CA ALA A 20 16.79 -7.02 6.66
C ALA A 20 15.59 -7.20 5.74
N ILE A 21 14.57 -7.87 6.24
CA ILE A 21 13.30 -8.09 5.54
C ILE A 21 12.24 -7.22 6.18
N VAL A 22 11.47 -6.53 5.33
CA VAL A 22 10.27 -5.78 5.68
C VAL A 22 9.07 -6.65 5.34
N PHE A 23 8.09 -6.73 6.23
CA PHE A 23 6.85 -7.49 5.99
C PHE A 23 5.66 -6.70 6.55
N THR A 24 4.66 -6.56 5.70
CA THR A 24 3.40 -5.85 5.99
C THR A 24 2.23 -6.61 5.39
N THR A 25 1.03 -6.27 5.83
CA THR A 25 -0.22 -6.73 5.25
C THR A 25 -1.27 -5.64 5.36
N ASP A 26 -1.96 -5.34 4.26
CA ASP A 26 -3.14 -4.48 4.29
C ASP A 26 -4.16 -4.94 3.26
N PHE A 27 -5.44 -4.89 3.63
CA PHE A 27 -6.59 -5.25 2.82
C PHE A 27 -7.84 -4.57 3.37
N PHE A 28 -8.71 -4.09 2.49
CA PHE A 28 -9.89 -3.31 2.87
C PHE A 28 -11.02 -3.48 1.85
N SER A 29 -12.20 -2.94 2.16
CA SER A 29 -13.37 -2.99 1.28
C SER A 29 -13.32 -1.92 0.18
N PRO A 30 -14.07 -2.08 -0.93
CA PRO A 30 -14.01 -1.16 -2.07
C PRO A 30 -14.20 0.32 -1.68
N VAL A 31 -13.24 1.14 -2.12
CA VAL A 31 -13.26 2.61 -1.99
C VAL A 31 -13.74 3.32 -3.26
N VAL A 32 -13.91 2.55 -4.34
CA VAL A 32 -14.37 2.99 -5.67
C VAL A 32 -15.18 1.87 -6.32
N ASP A 33 -16.05 2.23 -7.27
CA ASP A 33 -16.96 1.27 -7.91
C ASP A 33 -16.27 0.40 -8.99
N ASP A 34 -15.25 0.92 -9.69
CA ASP A 34 -14.55 0.14 -10.72
C ASP A 34 -13.64 -0.91 -10.04
N PRO A 35 -13.90 -2.22 -10.22
CA PRO A 35 -13.14 -3.26 -9.55
C PRO A 35 -11.66 -3.29 -9.93
N TYR A 36 -11.32 -2.93 -11.18
CA TYR A 36 -9.93 -2.86 -11.61
C TYR A 36 -9.20 -1.72 -10.90
N VAL A 37 -9.84 -0.56 -10.80
CA VAL A 37 -9.29 0.60 -10.08
C VAL A 37 -9.16 0.30 -8.59
N PHE A 38 -10.15 -0.36 -7.99
CA PHE A 38 -10.06 -0.80 -6.59
C PHE A 38 -8.87 -1.73 -6.36
N GLY A 39 -8.67 -2.74 -7.22
CA GLY A 39 -7.50 -3.61 -7.16
C GLY A 39 -6.18 -2.85 -7.22
N GLN A 40 -6.08 -1.85 -8.11
CA GLN A 40 -4.91 -0.97 -8.18
C GLN A 40 -4.67 -0.21 -6.87
N ILE A 41 -5.72 0.40 -6.31
CA ILE A 41 -5.61 1.19 -5.06
C ILE A 41 -5.18 0.29 -3.89
N ALA A 42 -5.81 -0.87 -3.74
CA ALA A 42 -5.49 -1.82 -2.67
C ALA A 42 -4.04 -2.30 -2.72
N ALA A 43 -3.54 -2.66 -3.91
CA ALA A 43 -2.15 -3.06 -4.08
C ALA A 43 -1.17 -1.91 -3.83
N ALA A 44 -1.48 -0.69 -4.32
CA ALA A 44 -0.62 0.48 -4.09
C ALA A 44 -0.52 0.80 -2.59
N ASN A 45 -1.63 0.67 -1.86
CA ASN A 45 -1.69 0.86 -0.41
C ASN A 45 -0.86 -0.19 0.33
N ALA A 46 -1.09 -1.48 0.10
CA ALA A 46 -0.35 -2.55 0.79
C ALA A 46 1.16 -2.52 0.51
N ILE A 47 1.57 -2.09 -0.69
CA ILE A 47 3.00 -1.92 -1.02
C ILE A 47 3.60 -0.67 -0.35
N SER A 48 2.77 0.33 -0.01
CA SER A 48 3.21 1.62 0.52
C SER A 48 4.01 1.47 1.82
N ASP A 49 3.63 0.59 2.73
CA ASP A 49 4.30 0.47 4.03
C ASP A 49 5.75 0.02 3.86
N VAL A 50 6.05 -0.81 2.85
CA VAL A 50 7.43 -1.19 2.53
C VAL A 50 8.24 0.04 2.13
N TYR A 51 7.67 0.93 1.31
CA TYR A 51 8.31 2.19 0.93
C TYR A 51 8.44 3.18 2.09
N ALA A 52 7.45 3.24 2.99
CA ALA A 52 7.48 4.09 4.18
C ALA A 52 8.64 3.71 5.11
N MET A 53 8.94 2.42 5.24
CA MET A 53 10.11 1.96 5.99
C MET A 53 11.46 2.20 5.29
N GLY A 54 11.45 2.59 4.01
CA GLY A 54 12.65 2.74 3.17
C GLY A 54 13.10 1.43 2.51
N GLY A 55 12.20 0.45 2.43
CA GLY A 55 12.45 -0.84 1.81
C GLY A 55 12.10 -0.86 0.32
N ASN A 56 12.56 -1.90 -0.36
CA ASN A 56 12.21 -2.20 -1.72
C ASN A 56 11.35 -3.47 -1.76
N PRO A 57 10.07 -3.41 -2.18
CA PRO A 57 9.19 -4.57 -2.24
C PRO A 57 9.61 -5.49 -3.39
N PHE A 58 9.43 -6.81 -3.23
CA PHE A 58 9.76 -7.76 -4.29
C PHE A 58 8.83 -8.97 -4.39
N LEU A 59 8.09 -9.31 -3.32
CA LEU A 59 7.20 -10.46 -3.29
C LEU A 59 5.91 -10.13 -2.54
N ALA A 60 4.79 -10.67 -3.00
CA ALA A 60 3.50 -10.52 -2.33
C ALA A 60 2.59 -11.75 -2.47
N LEU A 61 1.60 -11.85 -1.60
CA LEU A 61 0.49 -12.80 -1.67
C LEU A 61 -0.84 -12.04 -1.64
N ASN A 62 -1.80 -12.45 -2.46
CA ASN A 62 -3.16 -11.93 -2.39
C ASN A 62 -3.83 -12.33 -1.07
N ILE A 63 -4.51 -11.37 -0.47
CA ILE A 63 -5.50 -11.60 0.60
C ILE A 63 -6.84 -11.15 0.04
N SER A 64 -7.81 -12.05 -0.01
CA SER A 64 -9.05 -11.80 -0.73
C SER A 64 -10.24 -12.37 0.03
N CYS A 65 -11.31 -11.58 0.11
CA CYS A 65 -12.61 -12.01 0.58
C CYS A 65 -13.63 -11.68 -0.50
N PHE A 66 -14.28 -12.68 -1.10
CA PHE A 66 -15.27 -12.47 -2.15
C PHE A 66 -16.49 -13.32 -1.86
N GLY A 67 -17.67 -12.71 -1.97
CA GLY A 67 -18.94 -13.41 -1.77
C GLY A 67 -19.27 -14.29 -2.96
N ASP A 68 -19.95 -15.41 -2.72
CA ASP A 68 -20.43 -16.32 -3.79
C ASP A 68 -21.34 -15.62 -4.82
N ASN A 69 -21.95 -14.51 -4.42
CA ASN A 69 -22.81 -13.68 -5.26
C ASN A 69 -22.05 -12.68 -6.15
N LEU A 70 -20.73 -12.50 -5.96
CA LEU A 70 -19.93 -11.57 -6.75
C LEU A 70 -19.52 -12.24 -8.08
N PRO A 71 -19.96 -11.73 -9.25
CA PRO A 71 -19.58 -12.31 -10.52
C PRO A 71 -18.06 -12.40 -10.71
N ASN A 72 -17.58 -13.56 -11.19
CA ASN A 72 -16.14 -13.82 -11.43
C ASN A 72 -15.43 -12.73 -12.24
N LYS A 73 -16.13 -12.13 -13.22
CA LYS A 73 -15.58 -11.01 -14.01
C LYS A 73 -15.11 -9.82 -13.16
N TYR A 74 -15.74 -9.57 -12.01
CA TYR A 74 -15.33 -8.50 -11.11
C TYR A 74 -14.13 -8.91 -10.28
N ILE A 75 -14.10 -10.15 -9.80
CA ILE A 75 -12.95 -10.75 -9.10
C ILE A 75 -11.70 -10.70 -10.00
N GLU A 76 -11.81 -11.17 -11.24
CA GLU A 76 -10.75 -11.12 -12.23
C GLU A 76 -10.24 -9.70 -12.47
N ARG A 77 -11.14 -8.71 -12.54
CA ARG A 77 -10.77 -7.30 -12.67
C ARG A 77 -10.01 -6.77 -11.45
N ILE A 78 -10.44 -7.11 -10.23
CA ILE A 78 -9.75 -6.72 -8.99
C ILE A 78 -8.33 -7.28 -8.99
N LEU A 79 -8.19 -8.58 -9.23
CA LEU A 79 -6.89 -9.25 -9.27
C LEU A 79 -5.99 -8.68 -10.39
N ALA A 80 -6.55 -8.41 -11.57
CA ALA A 80 -5.81 -7.78 -12.67
C ALA A 80 -5.34 -6.35 -12.33
N GLY A 81 -6.16 -5.60 -11.59
CA GLY A 81 -5.80 -4.27 -11.08
C GLY A 81 -4.65 -4.33 -10.10
N GLY A 82 -4.72 -5.24 -9.12
CA GLY A 82 -3.65 -5.45 -8.16
C GLY A 82 -2.33 -5.88 -8.82
N ASN A 83 -2.41 -6.84 -9.74
CA ASN A 83 -1.25 -7.30 -10.51
C ASN A 83 -0.64 -6.18 -11.37
N ASN A 84 -1.45 -5.28 -11.92
CA ASN A 84 -0.94 -4.14 -12.68
C ASN A 84 -0.04 -3.22 -11.84
N ILE A 85 -0.40 -2.96 -10.58
CA ILE A 85 0.42 -2.14 -9.69
C ILE A 85 1.63 -2.91 -9.19
N ALA A 86 1.47 -4.19 -8.83
CA ALA A 86 2.58 -5.03 -8.44
C ALA A 86 3.67 -5.10 -9.53
N GLN A 87 3.28 -5.27 -10.79
CA GLN A 87 4.21 -5.23 -11.92
C GLN A 87 4.96 -3.90 -12.03
N LYS A 88 4.29 -2.76 -11.85
CA LYS A 88 4.94 -1.44 -11.85
C LYS A 88 5.91 -1.26 -10.69
N ALA A 89 5.66 -1.94 -9.57
CA ALA A 89 6.54 -1.97 -8.40
C ALA A 89 7.66 -3.02 -8.51
N ASN A 90 7.73 -3.80 -9.59
CA ASN A 90 8.58 -4.98 -9.73
C ASN A 90 8.36 -6.05 -8.63
N VAL A 91 7.11 -6.20 -8.20
CA VAL A 91 6.68 -7.17 -7.17
C VAL A 91 6.04 -8.37 -7.84
N ILE A 92 6.47 -9.56 -7.46
CA ILE A 92 5.83 -10.82 -7.89
C ILE A 92 4.68 -11.14 -6.93
N ILE A 93 3.47 -11.28 -7.45
CA ILE A 93 2.36 -11.88 -6.68
C ILE A 93 2.44 -13.40 -6.85
N ALA A 94 2.86 -14.10 -5.80
CA ALA A 94 3.20 -15.53 -5.85
C ALA A 94 2.02 -16.49 -5.53
N GLY A 95 0.80 -15.97 -5.51
CA GLY A 95 -0.40 -16.70 -5.13
C GLY A 95 -1.20 -15.91 -4.11
N GLY A 96 -1.81 -16.60 -3.16
CA GLY A 96 -2.58 -15.99 -2.08
C GLY A 96 -3.65 -16.91 -1.53
N HIS A 97 -4.56 -16.32 -0.77
CA HIS A 97 -5.70 -17.03 -0.20
C HIS A 97 -6.99 -16.23 -0.41
N THR A 98 -8.07 -16.95 -0.71
CA THR A 98 -9.41 -16.38 -0.86
C THR A 98 -10.36 -17.07 0.09
N ILE A 99 -11.15 -16.28 0.81
CA ILE A 99 -12.24 -16.77 1.67
C ILE A 99 -13.57 -16.18 1.20
N ASN A 100 -14.67 -16.85 1.59
CA ASN A 100 -16.02 -16.36 1.33
C ASN A 100 -16.39 -15.27 2.35
N ASP A 101 -16.88 -14.13 1.88
CA ASP A 101 -17.41 -13.05 2.72
C ASP A 101 -18.41 -12.22 1.91
N SER A 102 -19.54 -11.87 2.52
CA SER A 102 -20.56 -11.01 1.92
C SER A 102 -20.06 -9.63 1.49
N GLU A 103 -19.07 -9.08 2.18
CA GLU A 103 -18.46 -7.79 1.84
C GLU A 103 -17.09 -8.04 1.17
N PRO A 104 -16.92 -7.67 -0.11
CA PRO A 104 -15.66 -7.83 -0.82
C PRO A 104 -14.52 -7.12 -0.10
N LYS A 105 -13.38 -7.79 0.05
CA LYS A 105 -12.14 -7.21 0.58
C LYS A 105 -10.97 -7.70 -0.27
N TYR A 106 -10.01 -6.83 -0.54
CA TYR A 106 -8.83 -7.18 -1.30
C TYR A 106 -7.62 -6.40 -0.81
N GLY A 107 -6.46 -7.05 -0.86
CA GLY A 107 -5.18 -6.46 -0.53
C GLY A 107 -4.06 -7.47 -0.64
N LEU A 108 -2.91 -7.14 -0.06
CA LEU A 108 -1.68 -7.94 -0.20
C LEU A 108 -0.99 -8.09 1.16
N ALA A 109 -0.41 -9.27 1.38
CA ALA A 109 0.75 -9.41 2.25
C ALA A 109 2.00 -9.18 1.41
N VAL A 110 2.86 -8.25 1.81
CA VAL A 110 4.01 -7.79 1.00
C VAL A 110 5.32 -8.00 1.77
N ILE A 111 6.33 -8.48 1.05
CA ILE A 111 7.70 -8.64 1.52
C ILE A 111 8.61 -7.71 0.72
N GLY A 112 9.49 -7.01 1.44
CA GLY A 112 10.55 -6.19 0.88
C GLY A 112 11.91 -6.47 1.52
N ASN A 113 12.97 -6.00 0.87
CA ASN A 113 14.32 -5.99 1.41
C ASN A 113 14.72 -4.56 1.80
N ILE A 114 15.56 -4.44 2.82
CA ILE A 114 16.07 -3.16 3.28
C ILE A 114 17.47 -3.30 3.85
N ASN A 115 18.33 -2.31 3.61
CA ASN A 115 19.58 -2.20 4.35
C ASN A 115 19.26 -1.73 5.78
N PRO A 116 19.70 -2.43 6.84
CA PRO A 116 19.46 -2.02 8.23
C PRO A 116 19.82 -0.57 8.57
N LYS A 117 20.74 0.07 7.83
CA LYS A 117 21.16 1.47 8.00
C LYS A 117 20.19 2.51 7.41
N ASN A 118 19.30 2.07 6.51
CA ASN A 118 18.34 2.92 5.80
C ASN A 118 16.93 2.87 6.39
N VAL A 119 16.73 2.07 7.44
CA VAL A 119 15.42 1.94 8.11
C VAL A 119 14.94 3.32 8.57
N MET A 120 13.75 3.70 8.10
CA MET A 120 13.01 4.87 8.55
C MET A 120 11.99 4.42 9.59
N LYS A 121 11.98 5.05 10.76
CA LYS A 121 11.04 4.75 11.86
C LYS A 121 10.43 6.03 12.37
N VAL A 122 9.13 6.01 12.67
CA VAL A 122 8.40 7.14 13.26
C VAL A 122 9.10 7.63 14.54
N THR A 123 9.63 6.69 15.34
CA THR A 123 10.35 6.97 16.61
C THR A 123 11.68 7.72 16.45
N ASN A 124 12.21 7.85 15.24
CA ASN A 124 13.45 8.60 14.98
C ASN A 124 13.21 10.10 14.74
N ALA A 125 11.95 10.55 14.67
CA ALA A 125 11.61 11.96 14.51
C ALA A 125 12.07 12.77 15.73
N LYS A 126 12.51 14.01 15.50
CA LYS A 126 13.04 14.93 16.52
C LYS A 126 12.37 16.31 16.41
N PRO A 127 12.27 17.06 17.52
CA PRO A 127 11.83 18.45 17.47
C PRO A 127 12.67 19.28 16.49
N ASN A 128 12.04 20.28 15.88
CA ASN A 128 12.65 21.21 14.91
C ASN A 128 13.10 20.56 13.59
N GLN A 129 12.46 19.46 13.18
CA GLN A 129 12.58 18.90 11.82
C GLN A 129 11.43 19.39 10.94
N ASP A 130 11.71 19.53 9.64
CA ASP A 130 10.68 19.85 8.65
C ASP A 130 9.78 18.63 8.38
N LEU A 131 8.48 18.90 8.15
CA LEU A 131 7.51 17.90 7.71
C LEU A 131 7.31 17.99 6.20
N ILE A 132 7.45 16.86 5.51
CA ILE A 132 7.28 16.77 4.06
C ILE A 132 6.11 15.84 3.75
N ILE A 133 5.21 16.28 2.87
CA ILE A 133 4.10 15.50 2.37
C ILE A 133 4.24 15.37 0.86
N THR A 134 4.15 14.13 0.35
CA THR A 134 4.42 13.81 -1.07
C THR A 134 3.16 13.65 -1.92
N LYS A 135 1.98 13.61 -1.28
CA LYS A 135 0.67 13.52 -1.93
C LYS A 135 -0.36 14.40 -1.21
N PRO A 136 -1.33 15.00 -1.92
CA PRO A 136 -2.40 15.75 -1.26
C PRO A 136 -3.20 14.90 -0.26
N ILE A 137 -3.65 15.53 0.82
CA ILE A 137 -4.57 14.92 1.79
C ILE A 137 -6.03 15.08 1.34
N GLY A 138 -6.96 14.34 1.96
CA GLY A 138 -8.40 14.51 1.76
C GLY A 138 -9.15 13.37 1.06
N ASN A 139 -8.46 12.28 0.69
CA ASN A 139 -9.09 11.13 0.02
C ASN A 139 -10.30 10.57 0.80
N GLY A 140 -10.24 10.49 2.13
CA GLY A 140 -11.37 10.04 2.95
C GLY A 140 -12.61 10.92 2.81
N ILE A 141 -12.45 12.24 2.77
CA ILE A 141 -13.57 13.17 2.57
C ILE A 141 -14.16 12.96 1.17
N ILE A 142 -13.30 12.82 0.16
CA ILE A 142 -13.70 12.61 -1.24
C ILE A 142 -14.45 11.29 -1.41
N THR A 143 -13.95 10.18 -0.86
CA THR A 143 -14.60 8.86 -0.97
C THR A 143 -15.91 8.82 -0.20
N THR A 144 -16.00 9.48 0.97
CA THR A 144 -17.27 9.63 1.69
C THR A 144 -18.28 10.45 0.90
N ALA A 145 -17.89 11.60 0.34
CA ALA A 145 -18.80 12.44 -0.44
C ALA A 145 -19.25 11.75 -1.75
N ALA A 146 -18.39 10.92 -2.36
CA ALA A 146 -18.75 10.11 -3.52
C ALA A 146 -19.88 9.11 -3.22
N LYS A 147 -19.91 8.51 -2.01
CA LYS A 147 -21.01 7.61 -1.59
C LYS A 147 -22.36 8.31 -1.52
N SER A 148 -22.39 9.64 -1.38
CA SER A 148 -23.61 10.45 -1.36
C SER A 148 -24.02 10.99 -2.74
N PHE A 149 -23.32 10.63 -3.82
CA PHE A 149 -23.53 11.15 -5.19
C PHE A 149 -23.38 12.68 -5.32
N LEU A 150 -22.65 13.32 -4.39
CA LEU A 150 -22.48 14.78 -4.33
C LEU A 150 -21.20 15.29 -5.00
N LEU A 151 -20.49 14.44 -5.73
CA LEU A 151 -19.12 14.72 -6.14
C LEU A 151 -18.98 14.82 -7.66
N GLU A 152 -18.35 15.90 -8.13
CA GLU A 152 -17.96 16.01 -9.53
C GLU A 152 -16.95 14.93 -9.91
N LYS A 153 -17.16 14.28 -11.06
CA LYS A 153 -16.29 13.21 -11.56
C LYS A 153 -14.80 13.59 -11.58
N GLN A 154 -14.47 14.85 -11.90
CA GLN A 154 -13.10 15.33 -11.98
C GLN A 154 -12.37 15.29 -10.62
N ILE A 155 -13.09 15.49 -9.51
CA ILE A 155 -12.52 15.43 -8.16
C ILE A 155 -12.18 13.98 -7.82
N MET A 156 -13.09 13.05 -8.12
CA MET A 156 -12.87 11.63 -7.91
C MET A 156 -11.71 11.09 -8.77
N ASP A 157 -11.66 11.49 -10.05
CA ASP A 157 -10.59 11.09 -10.97
C ASP A 157 -9.21 11.54 -10.44
N LYS A 158 -9.11 12.74 -9.84
CA LYS A 158 -7.87 13.21 -9.18
C LYS A 158 -7.53 12.41 -7.93
N ALA A 159 -8.50 12.08 -7.08
CA ALA A 159 -8.26 11.24 -5.90
C ALA A 159 -7.77 9.84 -6.33
N ILE A 160 -8.44 9.23 -7.30
CA ILE A 160 -8.05 7.94 -7.89
C ILE A 160 -6.63 8.01 -8.48
N TYR A 161 -6.28 9.10 -9.15
CA TYR A 161 -4.93 9.31 -9.68
C TYR A 161 -3.88 9.18 -8.57
N TYR A 162 -4.03 9.89 -7.44
CA TYR A 162 -3.06 9.86 -6.34
C TYR A 162 -3.07 8.55 -5.54
N MET A 163 -4.25 7.96 -5.32
CA MET A 163 -4.39 6.70 -4.58
C MET A 163 -3.69 5.53 -5.29
N LYS A 164 -3.55 5.57 -6.62
CA LYS A 164 -2.87 4.53 -7.41
C LYS A 164 -1.37 4.74 -7.58
N GLN A 165 -0.83 5.90 -7.21
CA GLN A 165 0.60 6.15 -7.36
C GLN A 165 1.39 5.33 -6.34
N LEU A 166 2.46 4.68 -6.79
CA LEU A 166 3.43 4.07 -5.89
C LEU A 166 4.24 5.15 -5.16
N ASN A 167 4.76 4.80 -3.98
CA ASN A 167 5.59 5.69 -3.16
C ASN A 167 7.10 5.44 -3.38
N ASN A 168 7.49 4.76 -4.46
CA ASN A 168 8.89 4.43 -4.77
C ASN A 168 9.76 5.68 -4.92
N VAL A 169 9.33 6.66 -5.72
CA VAL A 169 10.10 7.89 -5.96
C VAL A 169 10.30 8.68 -4.66
N SER A 170 9.26 8.79 -3.84
CA SER A 170 9.36 9.45 -2.54
C SER A 170 10.29 8.70 -1.57
N SER A 171 10.23 7.37 -1.54
CA SER A 171 11.08 6.54 -0.69
C SER A 171 12.55 6.62 -1.10
N GLU A 172 12.84 6.48 -2.40
CA GLU A 172 14.18 6.64 -2.96
C GLU A 172 14.76 8.02 -2.65
N LYS A 173 13.95 9.07 -2.80
CA LYS A 173 14.38 10.43 -2.47
C LYS A 173 14.65 10.59 -0.97
N ALA A 174 13.79 10.09 -0.11
CA ALA A 174 13.96 10.12 1.34
C ALA A 174 15.25 9.41 1.77
N ILE A 175 15.54 8.22 1.20
CA ILE A 175 16.79 7.49 1.43
C ILE A 175 18.00 8.31 0.96
N SER A 176 17.94 8.92 -0.23
CA SER A 176 19.03 9.76 -0.76
C SER A 176 19.34 10.98 0.13
N LEU A 177 18.31 11.54 0.78
CA LEU A 177 18.40 12.65 1.72
C LEU A 177 18.73 12.19 3.14
N LYS A 178 18.92 10.88 3.37
CA LYS A 178 19.19 10.26 4.67
C LYS A 178 18.10 10.53 5.71
N VAL A 179 16.84 10.65 5.27
CA VAL A 179 15.68 10.70 6.16
C VAL A 179 15.70 9.48 7.08
N LYS A 180 15.33 9.67 8.35
CA LYS A 180 15.34 8.62 9.38
C LYS A 180 13.98 8.34 9.99
N ALA A 181 12.99 9.19 9.73
CA ALA A 181 11.60 9.00 10.13
C ALA A 181 10.73 9.06 8.88
N GLY A 182 9.97 7.99 8.67
CA GLY A 182 8.99 7.83 7.61
C GLY A 182 7.60 7.97 8.18
#